data_AF-A0A1M6NJ20-F1
#
_entry.id   AF-A0A1M6NJ20-F1
#
_cell.length_a   1.000
_cell.length_b   1.000
_cell.length_c   1.000
_cell.angle_alpha   90.00
_cell.angle_beta   90.00
_cell.angle_gamma   90.00
#
_symmetry.space_group_name_H-M   'P 1'
#
loop_
_entity.id
_entity.type
_entity.pdbx_description
1 polymer ?
#
loop_
_entity_poly.entity_id
_entity_poly.type
_entity_poly.pdbx_seq_one_letter_code
_entity_poly.pdbx_strand_id
1 'polypeptide(L)'
;MKGYLLLEDGSIFFGKTVGKENLLGEISINGQDSIKIQCQITGKNKFVANTKSNLKNGIILSNIDFESLKQKIKKSKKLQAKIVTDSLPIQFHMYDLKTFIPIV
;
A
#
# COMPACT_ATOMS: atom_id res chain seq x y z
N MET A 1 14.42 -3.05 -0.07
CA MET A 1 14.35 -4.01 -1.21
C MET A 1 13.49 -3.39 -2.31
N LYS A 2 13.45 -3.95 -3.52
CA LYS A 2 12.43 -3.55 -4.48
C LYS A 2 11.08 -4.11 -4.03
N GLY A 3 10.02 -3.35 -4.22
CA GLY A 3 8.64 -3.79 -4.01
C GLY A 3 7.69 -2.81 -4.66
N TYR A 4 6.40 -3.06 -4.51
CA TYR A 4 5.39 -2.21 -5.11
C TYR A 4 4.13 -2.16 -4.25
N LEU A 5 3.38 -1.08 -4.43
CA LEU A 5 2.03 -0.94 -3.93
C LEU A 5 1.05 -1.23 -5.08
N LEU A 6 0.16 -2.17 -4.88
CA LEU A 6 -0.92 -2.53 -5.80
C LEU A 6 -2.24 -2.02 -5.23
N LEU A 7 -3.03 -1.31 -6.03
CA LEU A 7 -4.39 -0.88 -5.68
C LEU A 7 -5.44 -1.83 -6.25
N GLU A 8 -6.65 -1.83 -5.67
CA GLU A 8 -7.78 -2.63 -6.15
C GLU A 8 -8.18 -2.34 -7.61
N ASP A 9 -7.93 -1.11 -8.09
CA ASP A 9 -8.17 -0.70 -9.47
C ASP A 9 -7.09 -1.20 -10.46
N GLY A 10 -6.09 -1.94 -9.97
CA GLY A 10 -4.97 -2.46 -10.75
C GLY A 10 -3.81 -1.49 -10.91
N SER A 11 -3.87 -0.27 -10.37
CA SER A 11 -2.75 0.67 -10.39
C SER A 11 -1.56 0.14 -9.59
N ILE A 12 -0.35 0.36 -10.11
CA ILE A 12 0.90 -0.11 -9.50
C ILE A 12 1.82 1.08 -9.25
N PHE A 13 2.34 1.18 -8.03
CA PHE A 13 3.37 2.15 -7.66
C PHE A 13 4.63 1.42 -7.20
N PHE A 14 5.71 1.56 -7.95
CA PHE A 14 6.99 0.92 -7.62
C PHE A 14 7.74 1.73 -6.57
N GLY A 15 8.40 1.03 -5.64
CA GLY A 15 9.10 1.70 -4.55
C GLY A 15 10.18 0.86 -3.88
N LYS A 16 10.81 1.47 -2.88
CA LYS A 16 11.76 0.80 -1.99
C LYS A 16 11.07 0.39 -0.72
N THR A 17 11.05 -0.91 -0.42
CA THR A 17 10.45 -1.45 0.79
C THR A 17 11.45 -1.54 1.93
N VAL A 18 10.96 -1.24 3.14
CA VAL A 18 11.65 -1.46 4.41
C VAL A 18 10.87 -2.57 5.12
N GLY A 19 11.30 -3.82 4.97
CA GLY A 19 10.58 -5.02 5.43
C GLY A 19 10.40 -6.08 4.32
N LYS A 20 10.03 -7.30 4.73
CA LYS A 20 9.87 -8.47 3.84
C LYS A 20 8.45 -9.02 3.74
N GLU A 21 7.51 -8.46 4.51
CA GLU A 21 6.14 -8.98 4.55
C GLU A 21 5.25 -8.18 3.62
N ASN A 22 4.39 -8.88 2.90
CA ASN A 22 3.26 -8.27 2.24
C ASN A 22 2.25 -7.76 3.29
N LEU A 23 1.51 -6.72 2.95
CA LEU A 23 0.36 -6.29 3.74
C LEU A 23 -0.77 -5.88 2.80
N LEU A 24 -1.92 -6.53 2.95
CA LEU A 24 -3.17 -6.13 2.29
C LEU A 24 -4.07 -5.45 3.31
N GLY A 25 -4.68 -4.33 2.92
CA GLY A 25 -5.60 -3.61 3.78
C GLY A 25 -6.02 -2.26 3.20
N GLU A 26 -6.82 -1.54 3.97
CA GLU A 26 -7.36 -0.26 3.55
C GLU A 26 -6.33 0.84 3.70
N ILE A 27 -6.30 1.72 2.69
CA ILE A 27 -5.36 2.83 2.61
C ILE A 27 -6.03 4.14 3.05
N SER A 28 -5.33 4.90 3.88
CA SER A 28 -5.81 6.15 4.47
C SER A 28 -4.69 7.16 4.60
N ILE A 29 -4.98 8.45 4.41
CA ILE A 29 -3.99 9.50 4.59
C ILE A 29 -3.69 9.66 6.08
N ASN A 30 -2.41 9.64 6.45
CA ASN A 30 -1.94 9.82 7.82
C ASN A 30 -1.01 11.04 7.90
N GLY A 31 -1.62 12.23 7.92
CA GLY A 31 -0.89 13.51 7.90
C GLY A 31 -0.35 13.88 6.51
N GLN A 32 0.55 14.86 6.48
CA GLN A 32 1.10 15.40 5.22
C GLN A 32 2.11 14.45 4.56
N ASP A 33 2.89 13.70 5.33
CA ASP A 33 4.05 12.97 4.80
C ASP A 33 3.91 11.45 4.83
N SER A 34 2.75 10.93 5.25
CA SER A 34 2.54 9.49 5.29
C SER A 34 1.14 9.07 4.92
N ILE A 35 1.04 7.87 4.39
CA ILE A 35 -0.21 7.17 4.12
C ILE A 35 -0.12 5.85 4.89
N LYS A 36 -1.18 5.50 5.61
CA LYS A 36 -1.28 4.27 6.39
C LYS A 36 -2.07 3.23 5.60
N ILE A 37 -1.53 2.02 5.52
CA ILE A 37 -2.25 0.82 5.08
C ILE A 37 -2.49 -0.04 6.31
N GLN A 38 -3.74 -0.40 6.56
CA GLN A 38 -4.14 -1.15 7.74
C GLN A 38 -4.94 -2.40 7.34
N CYS A 39 -4.45 -3.57 7.73
CA CYS A 39 -5.19 -4.81 7.60
C CYS A 39 -6.31 -4.83 8.65
N GLN A 40 -7.57 -4.91 8.23
CA GLN A 40 -8.72 -4.89 9.15
C GLN A 40 -8.78 -6.15 10.03
N ILE A 41 -8.33 -7.29 9.51
CA ILE A 41 -8.40 -8.60 10.21
C ILE A 41 -7.36 -8.70 11.33
N THR A 42 -6.11 -8.30 11.05
CA THR A 42 -4.99 -8.48 11.98
C THR A 42 -4.65 -7.23 12.79
N GLY A 43 -5.20 -6.08 12.42
CA GLY A 43 -4.83 -4.76 12.97
C GLY A 43 -3.43 -4.28 12.57
N LYS A 44 -2.62 -5.09 11.89
CA LYS A 44 -1.27 -4.72 11.43
C LYS A 44 -1.35 -3.55 10.46
N ASN A 45 -0.37 -2.65 10.56
CA ASN A 45 -0.25 -1.51 9.67
C ASN A 45 1.16 -1.36 9.09
N LYS A 46 1.23 -0.70 7.93
CA LYS A 46 2.46 -0.27 7.27
C LYS A 46 2.25 1.12 6.68
N PHE A 47 3.35 1.81 6.46
CA PHE A 47 3.32 3.17 5.96
C PHE A 47 3.86 3.27 4.53
N VAL A 48 3.25 4.15 3.76
CA VAL A 48 3.76 4.63 2.48
C VAL A 48 4.24 6.06 2.72
N ALA A 49 5.47 6.37 2.32
CA ALA A 49 6.02 7.71 2.38
C ALA A 49 6.81 8.03 1.11
N ASN A 50 7.18 9.30 0.94
CA ASN A 50 8.06 9.76 -0.14
C ASN A 50 9.52 9.93 0.30
N THR A 51 9.82 9.87 1.60
CA THR A 51 11.18 9.97 2.13
C THR A 51 11.51 8.83 3.09
N LYS A 52 12.82 8.60 3.32
CA LYS A 52 13.31 7.60 4.29
C LYS A 52 13.18 8.04 5.74
N SER A 53 13.02 9.33 5.98
CA SER A 53 12.97 9.89 7.33
C SER A 53 11.76 9.30 8.05
N ASN A 54 11.98 8.43 9.03
CA ASN A 54 10.99 7.80 9.91
C ASN A 54 10.24 6.53 9.44
N LEU A 55 10.59 5.90 8.31
CA LEU A 55 9.90 4.67 7.90
C LEU A 55 10.51 3.41 8.55
N LYS A 56 9.91 2.91 9.63
CA LYS A 56 10.31 1.64 10.27
C LYS A 56 9.86 0.39 9.49
N ASN A 57 8.69 0.44 8.84
CA ASN A 57 8.14 -0.66 8.05
C ASN A 57 7.18 -0.13 6.98
N GLY A 58 7.35 -0.55 5.73
CA GLY A 58 6.47 -0.15 4.62
C GLY A 58 7.19 0.08 3.29
N ILE A 59 6.74 1.06 2.51
CA ILE A 59 7.26 1.35 1.17
C ILE A 59 7.50 2.86 0.97
N ILE A 60 8.61 3.17 0.32
CA ILE A 60 9.00 4.52 -0.08
C ILE A 60 8.78 4.63 -1.57
N LEU A 61 7.89 5.55 -1.97
CA LEU A 61 7.59 5.88 -3.36
C LEU A 61 8.34 7.13 -3.80
N SER A 62 8.35 7.40 -5.10
CA SER A 62 8.78 8.71 -5.61
C SER A 62 7.80 9.81 -5.18
N ASN A 63 8.23 11.06 -5.15
CA ASN A 63 7.34 12.18 -4.82
C ASN A 63 6.11 12.25 -5.74
N ILE A 64 6.30 12.02 -7.04
CA ILE A 64 5.24 12.08 -8.06
C ILE A 64 4.20 10.99 -7.81
N ASP A 65 4.67 9.77 -7.56
CA ASP A 65 3.81 8.62 -7.25
C ASP A 65 3.05 8.80 -5.94
N PHE A 66 3.73 9.34 -4.92
CA PHE A 66 3.13 9.59 -3.62
C PHE A 66 2.01 10.63 -3.68
N GLU A 67 2.21 11.74 -4.38
CA GLU A 67 1.16 12.75 -4.56
C GLU A 67 0.01 12.22 -5.43
N SER A 68 0.31 11.45 -6.49
CA SER A 68 -0.71 10.79 -7.31
C SER A 68 -1.57 9.82 -6.49
N LEU A 69 -0.94 9.04 -5.61
CA LEU A 69 -1.61 8.15 -4.68
C LEU A 69 -2.51 8.90 -3.70
N LYS A 70 -2.03 10.00 -3.09
CA LYS A 70 -2.86 10.85 -2.22
C LYS A 70 -4.12 11.34 -2.93
N GLN A 71 -4.01 11.77 -4.18
CA GLN A 71 -5.16 12.23 -4.96
C GLN A 71 -6.16 11.11 -5.21
N LYS A 72 -5.70 9.88 -5.51
CA LYS A 72 -6.58 8.70 -5.64
C LYS A 72 -7.31 8.39 -4.33
N ILE A 73 -6.62 8.43 -3.19
CA ILE A 73 -7.24 8.19 -1.87
C ILE A 73 -8.30 9.24 -1.58
N LYS A 74 -8.03 10.53 -1.82
CA LYS A 74 -9.02 11.61 -1.60
C LYS A 74 -10.29 11.49 -2.43
N LYS A 75 -10.20 10.91 -3.63
CA LYS A 75 -11.34 10.71 -4.54
C LYS A 75 -12.16 9.46 -4.20
N SER A 76 -11.63 8.56 -3.38
CA SER A 76 -12.23 7.26 -3.09
C SER A 76 -12.71 7.22 -1.65
N LYS A 77 -13.94 6.76 -1.39
CA LYS A 77 -14.46 6.65 -0.01
C LYS A 77 -13.73 5.57 0.81
N LYS A 78 -13.40 4.47 0.15
CA LYS A 78 -12.59 3.35 0.67
C LYS A 78 -11.76 2.84 -0.50
N LEU A 79 -10.52 2.48 -0.22
CA LEU A 79 -9.60 1.96 -1.23
C LEU A 79 -8.78 0.85 -0.59
N GLN A 80 -8.79 -0.35 -1.19
CA GLN A 80 -7.90 -1.43 -0.77
C GLN A 80 -6.57 -1.33 -1.50
N ALA A 81 -5.51 -1.63 -0.77
CA ALA A 81 -4.16 -1.68 -1.30
C ALA A 81 -3.38 -2.86 -0.72
N LYS A 82 -2.41 -3.33 -1.49
CA LYS A 82 -1.48 -4.36 -1.08
C LYS A 82 -0.04 -3.90 -1.29
N ILE A 83 0.75 -3.88 -0.23
CA ILE A 83 2.21 -3.84 -0.34
C ILE A 83 2.68 -5.23 -0.71
N VAL A 84 3.42 -5.33 -1.81
CA VAL A 84 4.04 -6.56 -2.28
C VAL A 84 5.56 -6.44 -2.21
N THR A 85 6.18 -7.45 -1.61
CA THR A 85 7.62 -7.56 -1.35
C THR A 85 8.22 -8.88 -1.82
N ASP A 86 7.38 -9.86 -2.17
CA ASP A 86 7.82 -11.14 -2.69
C ASP A 86 7.90 -11.13 -4.24
N SER A 87 8.26 -12.28 -4.80
CA SER A 87 8.49 -12.48 -6.24
C SER A 87 7.33 -13.20 -6.95
N LEU A 88 6.16 -13.35 -6.31
CA LEU A 88 5.03 -13.99 -6.97
C LEU A 88 4.53 -13.12 -8.13
N PRO A 89 3.95 -13.73 -9.19
CA PRO A 89 3.37 -12.97 -10.28
C PRO A 89 2.26 -12.04 -9.79
N ILE A 90 2.21 -10.83 -10.36
CA ILE A 90 1.24 -9.77 -10.00
C ILE A 90 -0.21 -10.28 -10.02
N GLN A 91 -0.54 -11.20 -10.93
CA GLN A 91 -1.87 -11.80 -11.08
C GLN A 91 -2.38 -12.44 -9.78
N PHE A 92 -1.50 -13.10 -9.01
CA PHE A 92 -1.87 -13.69 -7.71
C PHE A 92 -2.22 -12.60 -6.70
N HIS A 93 -1.44 -11.52 -6.64
CA HIS A 93 -1.72 -10.41 -5.73
C HIS A 93 -2.97 -9.62 -6.12
N MET A 94 -3.28 -9.54 -7.41
CA MET A 94 -4.48 -8.89 -7.91
C MET A 94 -5.72 -9.73 -7.62
N TYR A 95 -5.60 -11.06 -7.65
CA TYR A 95 -6.62 -11.97 -7.15
C TYR A 95 -6.91 -11.71 -5.67
N ASP A 96 -5.87 -11.64 -4.82
CA ASP A 96 -6.03 -11.38 -3.38
C ASP A 96 -6.84 -10.11 -3.08
N LEU A 97 -6.64 -9.03 -3.85
CA LEU A 97 -7.41 -7.79 -3.69
C LEU A 97 -8.87 -7.92 -4.12
N LYS A 98 -9.14 -8.68 -5.18
CA LYS A 98 -10.49 -8.90 -5.71
C LYS A 98 -11.32 -9.84 -4.85
N THR A 99 -10.67 -10.81 -4.19
CA THR A 99 -11.32 -11.78 -3.32
C THR A 99 -11.27 -11.39 -1.85
N PHE A 100 -10.73 -10.21 -1.53
CA PHE A 100 -10.73 -9.73 -0.16
C PHE A 100 -12.14 -9.35 0.28
N ILE A 101 -12.72 -10.17 1.15
CA ILE A 101 -13.99 -9.91 1.81
C ILE A 101 -13.66 -9.53 3.25
N PRO A 102 -13.75 -8.24 3.64
CA PRO A 102 -13.61 -7.86 5.04
C PRO A 102 -14.76 -8.50 5.83
N ILE A 103 -14.42 -9.36 6.80
CA ILE A 103 -15.39 -9.95 7.71
C ILE A 103 -15.88 -8.81 8.63
N VAL A 104 -17.20 -8.57 8.59
CA VAL A 104 -17.93 -7.59 9.42
C VAL A 104 -18.07 -8.13 10.83
#